data_AF-A0A2E7SUA8-F1
#
_entry.id   AF-A0A2E7SUA8-F1
#
_cell.length_a   1.000
_cell.length_b   1.000
_cell.length_c   1.000
_cell.angle_alpha   90.00
_cell.angle_beta   90.00
_cell.angle_gamma   90.00
#
_symmetry.space_group_name_H-M   'P 1'
#
loop_
_entity.id
_entity.type
_entity.pdbx_description
1 polymer ?
#
loop_
_entity_poly.entity_id
_entity_poly.type
_entity_poly.pdbx_seq_one_letter_code
_entity_poly.pdbx_strand_id
1 'polypeptide(L)'
;MKHSSAQSGFSLIELIAVMIIMAILAAVLLPRITTITGGAYESNLRAMYGAIKTTVNAEATKAAMKGGASGHQETFPDCDDATTNYYLNDWFKDFDVYIWYQENLNENYANTNGTGENSPVDAIVFHNMPHGLKSNRTYARDPDGDGPLAAGSAGTSTNNSDIYYIYYAPHTTGNGGFDFDGYVLNAYQDDGDGDWGGPDTETAIDDIQWTSP
;
A
#
# COMPACT_ATOMS: atom_id res chain seq x y z
N MET A 1 67.67 16.40 2.67
CA MET A 1 66.95 17.66 2.98
C MET A 1 65.48 17.31 3.08
N LYS A 2 64.84 17.48 4.24
CA LYS A 2 63.40 17.19 4.45
C LYS A 2 62.65 18.52 4.39
N HIS A 3 61.81 18.71 3.37
CA HIS A 3 60.83 19.80 3.35
C HIS A 3 59.69 19.44 4.30
N SER A 4 59.59 20.11 5.45
CA SER A 4 58.35 20.12 6.22
C SER A 4 57.43 21.16 5.61
N SER A 5 56.37 20.71 4.92
CA SER A 5 55.28 21.57 4.49
C SER A 5 54.54 22.08 5.71
N ALA A 6 54.56 23.40 5.94
CA ALA A 6 53.70 24.03 6.93
C ALA A 6 52.25 23.88 6.46
N GLN A 7 51.50 23.01 7.12
CA GLN A 7 50.07 22.87 6.88
C GLN A 7 49.38 24.12 7.43
N SER A 8 48.93 24.98 6.51
CA SER A 8 48.12 26.15 6.85
C SER A 8 46.80 25.67 7.44
N GLY A 9 46.56 25.95 8.72
CA GLY A 9 45.24 25.75 9.33
C GLY A 9 44.20 26.66 8.69
N PHE A 10 42.94 26.22 8.71
CA PHE A 10 41.78 27.02 8.27
C PHE A 10 41.57 28.23 9.20
N SER A 11 41.18 29.37 8.64
CA SER A 11 40.84 30.56 9.43
C SER A 11 39.45 30.43 10.07
N LEU A 12 39.26 31.02 11.25
CA LEU A 12 37.96 31.04 11.94
C LEU A 12 36.87 31.67 11.07
N ILE A 13 37.20 32.74 10.32
CA ILE A 13 36.22 33.43 9.48
C ILE A 13 35.78 32.58 8.29
N GLU A 14 36.68 31.75 7.75
CA GLU A 14 36.36 30.85 6.65
C GLU A 14 35.40 29.76 7.11
N LEU A 15 35.59 29.25 8.34
CA LEU A 15 34.69 28.26 8.93
C LEU A 15 33.28 28.86 9.16
N ILE A 16 33.23 30.11 9.62
CA ILE A 16 31.96 30.86 9.79
C ILE A 16 31.26 31.10 8.44
N ALA A 17 32.01 31.48 7.40
CA ALA A 17 31.43 31.67 6.08
C ALA A 17 30.83 30.37 5.51
N VAL A 18 31.52 29.24 5.68
CA VAL A 18 31.03 27.93 5.21
C VAL A 18 29.76 27.51 5.96
N MET A 19 29.71 27.66 7.29
CA MET A 19 28.50 27.29 8.04
C MET A 19 27.30 28.17 7.67
N ILE A 20 27.51 29.45 7.36
CA ILE A 20 26.42 30.33 6.90
C ILE A 20 25.89 29.85 5.56
N ILE A 21 26.77 29.52 4.62
CA ILE A 21 26.36 28.99 3.31
C ILE A 21 25.58 27.68 3.49
N MET A 22 26.07 26.75 4.31
CA MET A 22 25.37 25.49 4.61
C MET A 22 23.99 25.72 5.25
N ALA A 23 23.87 26.71 6.15
CA ALA A 23 22.59 27.04 6.78
C ALA A 23 21.56 27.56 5.76
N ILE A 24 21.99 28.44 4.84
CA ILE A 24 21.12 28.97 3.78
C ILE A 24 20.71 27.84 2.82
N LEU A 25 21.65 26.98 2.43
CA LEU A 25 21.37 25.83 1.55
C LEU A 25 20.38 24.86 2.20
N ALA A 26 20.53 24.55 3.49
CA ALA A 26 19.60 23.68 4.19
C ALA A 26 18.18 24.27 4.24
N ALA A 27 18.06 25.58 4.51
CA ALA A 27 16.75 26.25 4.61
C ALA A 27 15.94 26.18 3.31
N VAL A 28 16.59 26.23 2.14
CA VAL A 28 15.90 26.13 0.84
C VAL A 28 15.69 24.69 0.36
N LEU A 29 16.56 23.76 0.77
CA LEU A 29 16.53 22.37 0.32
C LEU A 29 15.47 21.54 1.06
N LEU A 30 15.32 21.76 2.37
CA LEU A 30 14.45 20.94 3.22
C LEU A 30 12.98 20.92 2.76
N PRO A 31 12.30 22.05 2.47
CA PRO A 31 10.91 22.03 2.03
C PRO A 31 10.71 21.28 0.72
N ARG A 32 11.73 21.30 -0.16
CA ARG A 32 11.66 20.62 -1.45
C ARG A 32 11.83 19.11 -1.31
N ILE A 33 12.74 18.66 -0.46
CA ILE A 33 12.95 17.23 -0.21
C ILE A 33 11.67 16.58 0.29
N THR A 34 10.97 17.18 1.26
CA THR A 34 9.74 16.61 1.84
C THR A 34 8.63 16.46 0.80
N THR A 35 8.44 17.44 -0.09
CA THR A 35 7.44 17.36 -1.16
C THR A 35 7.76 16.27 -2.19
N ILE A 36 9.04 16.08 -2.51
CA ILE A 36 9.47 15.06 -3.49
C ILE A 36 9.31 13.65 -2.91
N THR A 37 9.65 13.45 -1.64
CA THR A 37 9.51 12.14 -0.98
C THR A 37 8.04 11.75 -0.81
N GLY A 38 7.18 12.68 -0.41
CA GLY A 38 5.73 12.43 -0.30
C GLY A 38 5.11 12.03 -1.66
N GLY A 39 5.41 12.79 -2.71
CA GLY A 39 4.93 12.45 -4.06
C GLY A 39 5.49 11.12 -4.61
N ALA A 40 6.67 10.70 -4.16
CA ALA A 40 7.22 9.39 -4.53
C ALA A 40 6.46 8.23 -3.87
N TYR A 41 6.06 8.38 -2.60
CA TYR A 41 5.25 7.38 -1.90
C TYR A 41 3.88 7.22 -2.53
N GLU A 42 3.21 8.33 -2.82
CA GLU A 42 1.92 8.32 -3.51
C GLU A 42 2.03 7.75 -4.93
N SER A 43 3.14 8.00 -5.64
CA SER A 43 3.39 7.37 -6.94
C SER A 43 3.54 5.85 -6.84
N ASN A 44 4.15 5.33 -5.77
CA ASN A 44 4.26 3.89 -5.53
C ASN A 44 2.88 3.28 -5.22
N LEU A 45 2.08 3.95 -4.38
CA LEU A 45 0.70 3.59 -4.10
C LEU A 45 -0.12 3.47 -5.39
N ARG A 46 -0.03 4.47 -6.28
CA ARG A 46 -0.75 4.50 -7.56
C ARG A 46 -0.34 3.37 -8.49
N ALA A 47 0.96 3.01 -8.51
CA ALA A 47 1.44 1.88 -9.29
C ALA A 47 0.82 0.56 -8.80
N MET A 48 0.80 0.35 -7.48
CA MET A 48 0.16 -0.84 -6.89
C MET A 48 -1.36 -0.83 -7.08
N TYR A 49 -2.02 0.31 -6.93
CA TYR A 49 -3.46 0.47 -7.20
C TYR A 49 -3.81 0.03 -8.63
N GLY A 50 -3.03 0.49 -9.63
CA GLY A 50 -3.20 0.06 -11.01
C GLY A 50 -2.94 -1.44 -11.22
N ALA A 51 -1.96 -2.00 -10.51
CA ALA A 51 -1.67 -3.43 -10.53
C ALA A 51 -2.83 -4.25 -9.95
N ILE A 52 -3.35 -3.88 -8.76
CA ILE A 52 -4.51 -4.52 -8.13
C ILE A 52 -5.73 -4.44 -9.05
N LYS A 53 -6.02 -3.26 -9.61
CA LYS A 53 -7.13 -3.10 -10.54
C LYS A 53 -7.01 -4.07 -11.72
N THR A 54 -5.82 -4.22 -12.29
CA THR A 54 -5.57 -5.13 -13.41
C THR A 54 -5.72 -6.59 -12.99
N THR A 55 -5.19 -6.97 -11.83
CA THR A 55 -5.26 -8.35 -11.33
C THR A 55 -6.68 -8.78 -11.00
N VAL A 56 -7.45 -7.93 -10.32
CA VAL A 56 -8.87 -8.18 -9.99
C VAL A 56 -9.70 -8.43 -11.26
N ASN A 57 -9.53 -7.59 -12.30
CA ASN A 57 -10.21 -7.80 -13.57
C ASN A 57 -9.73 -9.07 -14.30
N ALA A 58 -8.44 -9.40 -14.21
CA ALA A 58 -7.90 -10.63 -14.79
C ALA A 58 -8.44 -11.89 -14.10
N GLU A 59 -8.59 -11.88 -12.77
CA GLU A 59 -9.21 -12.97 -12.02
C GLU A 59 -10.69 -13.13 -12.36
N ALA A 60 -11.44 -12.02 -12.52
CA ALA A 60 -12.82 -12.08 -13.00
C ALA A 60 -12.92 -12.67 -14.42
N THR A 61 -12.04 -12.25 -15.34
CA THR A 61 -11.97 -12.81 -16.70
C THR A 61 -11.65 -14.31 -16.66
N LYS A 62 -10.74 -14.72 -15.76
CA LYS A 62 -10.37 -16.13 -15.55
C LYS A 62 -11.52 -16.94 -14.96
N ALA A 63 -12.33 -16.37 -14.08
CA ALA A 63 -13.57 -16.98 -13.60
C ALA A 63 -14.54 -17.23 -14.77
N ALA A 64 -14.73 -16.22 -15.64
CA ALA A 64 -15.59 -16.36 -16.82
C ALA A 64 -15.11 -17.47 -17.77
N MET A 65 -13.81 -17.56 -18.02
CA MET A 65 -13.23 -18.62 -18.87
C MET A 65 -13.37 -20.02 -18.26
N LYS A 66 -13.30 -20.15 -16.93
CA LYS A 66 -13.43 -21.43 -16.23
C LYS A 66 -14.88 -21.88 -16.03
N GLY A 67 -15.85 -20.98 -16.20
CA GLY A 67 -17.27 -21.22 -15.98
C GLY A 67 -17.76 -22.54 -16.56
N GLY A 68 -18.37 -23.37 -15.70
CA GLY A 68 -19.00 -24.64 -16.09
C GLY A 68 -20.44 -24.45 -16.58
N ALA A 69 -21.31 -25.43 -16.33
CA ALA A 69 -22.72 -25.37 -16.73
C ALA A 69 -23.52 -24.20 -16.12
N SER A 70 -22.99 -23.55 -15.09
CA SER A 70 -23.62 -22.42 -14.39
C SER A 70 -23.32 -21.04 -14.99
N GLY A 71 -22.45 -20.95 -16.01
CA GLY A 71 -22.25 -19.72 -16.78
C GLY A 71 -20.79 -19.25 -16.87
N HIS A 72 -20.44 -18.70 -18.03
CA HIS A 72 -19.18 -18.00 -18.31
C HIS A 72 -19.31 -16.54 -17.89
N GLN A 73 -19.27 -16.28 -16.58
CA GLN A 73 -19.56 -14.97 -16.00
C GLN A 73 -18.31 -14.37 -15.34
N GLU A 74 -18.14 -13.05 -15.49
CA GLU A 74 -17.04 -12.30 -14.87
C GLU A 74 -17.35 -12.07 -13.39
N THR A 75 -16.95 -13.00 -12.54
CA THR A 75 -17.15 -12.93 -11.08
C THR A 75 -15.89 -12.40 -10.41
N PHE A 76 -16.00 -11.25 -9.73
CA PHE A 76 -14.89 -10.66 -9.00
C PHE A 76 -14.55 -11.47 -7.73
N PRO A 77 -13.27 -11.53 -7.33
CA PRO A 77 -12.84 -12.31 -6.17
C PRO A 77 -13.51 -11.88 -4.86
N ASP A 78 -14.06 -12.83 -4.10
CA ASP A 78 -14.67 -12.58 -2.78
C ASP A 78 -13.67 -12.46 -1.62
N CYS A 79 -12.48 -13.00 -1.84
CA CYS A 79 -11.34 -12.79 -0.96
C CYS A 79 -11.51 -13.28 0.50
N ASP A 80 -12.08 -14.48 0.65
CA ASP A 80 -12.44 -15.15 1.92
C ASP A 80 -11.28 -15.86 2.65
N ASP A 81 -10.06 -15.89 2.10
CA ASP A 81 -8.91 -16.51 2.75
C ASP A 81 -8.37 -15.60 3.86
N ALA A 82 -8.69 -15.95 5.11
CA ALA A 82 -8.28 -15.22 6.30
C ALA A 82 -6.75 -15.19 6.54
N THR A 83 -5.94 -15.90 5.75
CA THR A 83 -4.49 -15.91 5.88
C THR A 83 -3.92 -14.53 5.53
N THR A 84 -3.18 -13.95 6.49
CA THR A 84 -2.50 -12.67 6.30
C THR A 84 -1.52 -12.71 5.12
N ASN A 85 -1.49 -11.66 4.31
CA ASN A 85 -0.67 -11.55 3.10
C ASN A 85 -0.96 -12.60 2.01
N TYR A 86 -2.05 -13.36 2.09
CA TYR A 86 -2.37 -14.38 1.10
C TYR A 86 -2.53 -13.79 -0.30
N TYR A 87 -3.43 -12.81 -0.46
CA TYR A 87 -3.70 -12.20 -1.76
C TYR A 87 -2.52 -11.37 -2.26
N LEU A 88 -1.77 -10.74 -1.35
CA LEU A 88 -0.55 -10.03 -1.71
C LEU A 88 0.49 -10.98 -2.35
N ASN A 89 0.66 -12.18 -1.79
CA ASN A 89 1.57 -13.21 -2.32
C ASN A 89 1.04 -13.94 -3.56
N ASP A 90 -0.28 -14.18 -3.64
CA ASP A 90 -0.91 -14.85 -4.78
C ASP A 90 -0.94 -13.95 -6.02
N TRP A 91 -1.34 -12.69 -5.84
CA TRP A 91 -1.54 -11.73 -6.94
C TRP A 91 -0.24 -11.09 -7.42
N PHE A 92 0.73 -10.87 -6.52
CA PHE A 92 1.93 -10.11 -6.84
C PHE A 92 3.20 -10.89 -6.54
N LYS A 93 3.99 -11.13 -7.59
CA LYS A 93 5.32 -11.74 -7.44
C LYS A 93 6.38 -10.72 -7.04
N ASP A 94 6.26 -9.49 -7.52
CA ASP A 94 7.27 -8.45 -7.33
C ASP A 94 6.66 -7.25 -6.61
N PHE A 95 6.69 -7.27 -5.28
CA PHE A 95 6.36 -6.15 -4.42
C PHE A 95 7.42 -6.01 -3.31
N ASP A 96 7.50 -4.82 -2.73
CA ASP A 96 8.41 -4.53 -1.62
C ASP A 96 7.79 -5.00 -0.30
N VAL A 97 8.35 -6.07 0.25
CA VAL A 97 7.87 -6.76 1.44
C VAL A 97 8.05 -5.92 2.70
N TYR A 98 8.96 -4.94 2.69
CA TYR A 98 9.22 -4.11 3.87
C TYR A 98 8.18 -3.03 4.11
N ILE A 99 7.38 -2.71 3.09
CA ILE A 99 6.44 -1.59 3.13
C ILE A 99 5.01 -2.00 2.81
N TRP A 100 4.79 -3.19 2.25
CA TRP A 100 3.45 -3.69 1.91
C TRP A 100 3.01 -4.78 2.88
N TYR A 101 1.76 -4.65 3.32
CA TYR A 101 1.07 -5.60 4.17
C TYR A 101 -0.37 -5.74 3.71
N GLN A 102 -0.96 -6.92 3.89
CA GLN A 102 -2.37 -7.15 3.58
C GLN A 102 -3.10 -7.81 4.75
N GLU A 103 -4.25 -7.24 5.10
CA GLU A 103 -5.22 -7.82 6.03
C GLU A 103 -6.56 -8.09 5.35
N ASN A 104 -7.28 -9.08 5.87
CA ASN A 104 -8.65 -9.38 5.46
C ASN A 104 -9.60 -8.85 6.54
N LEU A 105 -10.66 -8.21 6.11
CA LEU A 105 -11.71 -7.66 6.95
C LEU A 105 -12.97 -8.51 6.76
N ASN A 106 -13.26 -9.32 7.77
CA ASN A 106 -14.40 -10.22 7.76
C ASN A 106 -15.72 -9.44 7.69
N GLU A 107 -16.57 -9.77 6.71
CA GLU A 107 -17.92 -9.23 6.56
C GLU A 107 -17.97 -7.69 6.61
N ASN A 108 -16.93 -7.03 6.11
CA ASN A 108 -16.76 -5.58 6.27
C ASN A 108 -17.54 -4.76 5.24
N TYR A 109 -17.79 -5.31 4.05
CA TYR A 109 -18.47 -4.57 2.98
C TYR A 109 -19.95 -4.94 2.92
N ALA A 110 -20.81 -3.91 2.93
CA ALA A 110 -22.25 -4.06 2.86
C ALA A 110 -22.71 -4.31 1.41
N ASN A 111 -22.54 -5.53 0.92
CA ASN A 111 -23.02 -5.96 -0.40
C ASN A 111 -24.56 -6.07 -0.45
N THR A 112 -25.24 -4.92 -0.46
CA THR A 112 -26.70 -4.84 -0.22
C THR A 112 -27.54 -5.51 -1.32
N ASN A 113 -27.00 -5.70 -2.52
CA ASN A 113 -27.68 -6.43 -3.60
C ASN A 113 -27.27 -7.91 -3.68
N GLY A 114 -26.34 -8.35 -2.83
CA GLY A 114 -25.91 -9.73 -2.76
C GLY A 114 -26.98 -10.66 -2.19
N THR A 115 -26.83 -11.96 -2.45
CA THR A 115 -27.78 -12.97 -1.96
C THR A 115 -27.17 -13.92 -0.94
N GLY A 116 -27.94 -14.30 0.10
CA GLY A 116 -27.53 -15.31 1.07
C GLY A 116 -26.25 -14.93 1.83
N GLU A 117 -25.23 -15.78 1.73
CA GLU A 117 -23.91 -15.57 2.37
C GLU A 117 -23.09 -14.47 1.69
N ASN A 118 -23.52 -13.94 0.54
CA ASN A 118 -22.83 -12.86 -0.19
C ASN A 118 -23.27 -11.45 0.26
N SER A 119 -23.77 -11.30 1.50
CA SER A 119 -24.23 -10.02 2.06
C SER A 119 -24.33 -10.09 3.59
N PRO A 120 -23.35 -9.56 4.35
CA PRO A 120 -22.14 -8.83 3.94
C PRO A 120 -21.04 -9.73 3.37
N VAL A 121 -19.99 -9.11 2.82
CA VAL A 121 -18.86 -9.80 2.16
C VAL A 121 -17.54 -9.34 2.75
N ASP A 122 -16.51 -10.14 2.55
CA ASP A 122 -15.16 -9.83 3.01
C ASP A 122 -14.54 -8.70 2.17
N ALA A 123 -13.67 -7.93 2.81
CA ALA A 123 -12.90 -6.89 2.14
C ALA A 123 -11.41 -7.09 2.41
N ILE A 124 -10.57 -6.64 1.49
CA ILE A 124 -9.12 -6.62 1.67
C ILE A 124 -8.66 -5.18 1.83
N VAL A 125 -7.71 -4.97 2.74
CA VAL A 125 -6.93 -3.73 2.79
C VAL A 125 -5.47 -4.05 2.56
N PHE A 126 -4.90 -3.41 1.54
CA PHE A 126 -3.46 -3.36 1.31
C PHE A 126 -2.91 -2.10 1.96
N HIS A 127 -2.00 -2.27 2.90
CA HIS A 127 -1.34 -1.18 3.58
C HIS A 127 -0.01 -0.88 2.92
N ASN A 128 0.28 0.39 2.69
CA ASN A 128 1.57 0.91 2.28
C ASN A 128 2.18 1.74 3.41
N MET A 129 3.32 1.31 3.95
CA MET A 129 4.07 1.96 5.03
C MET A 129 5.48 2.28 4.54
N PRO A 130 5.72 3.45 3.94
CA PRO A 130 7.02 3.80 3.36
C PRO A 130 8.17 3.82 4.36
N HIS A 131 7.87 3.96 5.65
CA HIS A 131 8.85 3.95 6.74
C HIS A 131 9.04 2.57 7.40
N GLY A 132 8.51 1.51 6.79
CA GLY A 132 8.62 0.13 7.22
C GLY A 132 7.39 -0.40 7.95
N LEU A 133 7.21 -1.72 7.94
CA LEU A 133 6.10 -2.37 8.65
C LEU A 133 6.16 -2.16 10.17
N LYS A 134 4.98 -1.95 10.78
CA LYS A 134 4.79 -1.90 12.23
C LYS A 134 5.00 -3.26 12.89
N SER A 135 5.27 -3.27 14.20
CA SER A 135 5.51 -4.49 14.98
C SER A 135 4.30 -5.39 15.20
N ASN A 136 3.09 -4.89 14.95
CA ASN A 136 1.85 -5.68 14.93
C ASN A 136 1.55 -6.29 13.56
N ARG A 137 2.41 -6.07 12.55
CA ARG A 137 2.25 -6.55 11.17
C ARG A 137 3.43 -7.43 10.79
N THR A 138 3.17 -8.37 9.89
CA THR A 138 4.15 -9.41 9.53
C THR A 138 4.53 -9.37 8.06
N TYR A 139 5.78 -9.74 7.77
CA TYR A 139 6.29 -9.83 6.42
C TYR A 139 5.62 -10.98 5.65
N ALA A 140 5.22 -10.70 4.41
CA ALA A 140 4.57 -11.64 3.52
C ALA A 140 5.48 -12.82 3.10
N ARG A 141 6.78 -12.56 2.98
CA ARG A 141 7.82 -13.51 2.57
C ARG A 141 9.16 -13.12 3.21
N ASP A 142 10.16 -13.98 3.10
CA ASP A 142 11.54 -13.58 3.42
C ASP A 142 11.99 -12.51 2.41
N PRO A 143 12.24 -11.27 2.84
CA PRO A 143 12.58 -10.18 1.93
C PRO A 143 14.00 -10.29 1.37
N ASP A 144 14.91 -10.97 2.07
CA ASP A 144 16.32 -11.10 1.69
C ASP A 144 16.63 -12.46 1.04
N GLY A 145 15.71 -13.42 1.13
CA GLY A 145 15.85 -14.78 0.60
C GLY A 145 16.94 -15.62 1.27
N ASP A 146 17.63 -15.06 2.26
CA ASP A 146 18.73 -15.65 3.04
C ASP A 146 18.97 -14.87 4.37
N GLY A 147 17.96 -14.14 4.86
CA GLY A 147 18.07 -13.20 5.99
C GLY A 147 17.47 -13.69 7.32
N PRO A 148 17.70 -12.98 8.45
CA PRO A 148 17.16 -13.35 9.76
C PRO A 148 15.65 -13.07 9.93
N LEU A 149 14.99 -12.51 8.92
CA LEU A 149 13.57 -12.11 8.95
C LEU A 149 12.78 -13.05 8.03
N ALA A 150 12.30 -14.17 8.59
CA ALA A 150 11.46 -15.12 7.87
C ALA A 150 10.06 -14.55 7.62
N ALA A 151 9.35 -15.09 6.62
CA ALA A 151 7.91 -14.89 6.46
C ALA A 151 7.18 -15.06 7.81
N GLY A 152 6.25 -14.15 8.13
CA GLY A 152 5.58 -14.13 9.42
C GLY A 152 6.35 -13.44 10.56
N SER A 153 7.61 -13.03 10.36
CA SER A 153 8.30 -12.17 11.32
C SER A 153 7.65 -10.79 11.37
N ALA A 154 7.63 -10.17 12.55
CA ALA A 154 7.05 -8.85 12.74
C ALA A 154 7.95 -7.74 12.21
N GLY A 155 7.31 -6.64 11.78
CA GLY A 155 7.97 -5.37 11.51
C GLY A 155 8.59 -4.74 12.77
N THR A 156 9.28 -3.61 12.59
CA THR A 156 9.93 -2.88 13.70
C THR A 156 9.66 -1.38 13.68
N SER A 157 8.96 -0.89 12.67
CA SER A 157 8.68 0.54 12.52
C SER A 157 7.74 1.03 13.63
N THR A 158 8.01 2.24 14.11
CA THR A 158 7.12 3.01 14.99
C THR A 158 6.66 4.30 14.32
N ASN A 159 6.88 4.44 13.00
CA ASN A 159 6.53 5.63 12.25
C ASN A 159 5.16 5.46 11.58
N ASN A 160 4.22 6.33 11.94
CA ASN A 160 2.87 6.37 11.37
C ASN A 160 2.71 7.41 10.26
N SER A 161 3.78 8.10 9.87
CA SER A 161 3.70 9.13 8.82
C SER A 161 3.60 8.50 7.45
N ASP A 162 2.94 9.20 6.52
CA ASP A 162 2.88 8.83 5.10
C ASP A 162 2.35 7.40 4.84
N ILE A 163 1.43 6.91 5.68
CA ILE A 163 0.79 5.61 5.49
C ILE A 163 -0.41 5.77 4.55
N TYR A 164 -0.58 4.79 3.68
CA TYR A 164 -1.68 4.75 2.72
C TYR A 164 -2.32 3.36 2.67
N TYR A 165 -3.58 3.33 2.24
CA TYR A 165 -4.39 2.13 2.17
C TYR A 165 -5.01 1.98 0.79
N ILE A 166 -5.14 0.75 0.33
CA ILE A 166 -5.98 0.38 -0.82
C ILE A 166 -7.00 -0.62 -0.33
N TYR A 167 -8.26 -0.20 -0.33
CA TYR A 167 -9.43 -0.99 0.04
C TYR A 167 -10.03 -1.65 -1.21
N TYR A 168 -10.22 -2.96 -1.16
CA TYR A 168 -10.92 -3.73 -2.18
C TYR A 168 -12.07 -4.51 -1.54
N ALA A 169 -13.23 -4.50 -2.19
CA ALA A 169 -14.32 -5.41 -1.87
C ALA A 169 -15.09 -5.78 -3.14
N PRO A 170 -15.49 -7.05 -3.33
CA PRO A 170 -16.46 -7.39 -4.36
C PRO A 170 -17.82 -6.78 -4.02
N HIS A 171 -18.67 -6.56 -5.01
CA HIS A 171 -20.09 -6.32 -4.74
C HIS A 171 -20.97 -6.77 -5.89
N THR A 172 -22.25 -6.94 -5.58
CA THR A 172 -23.30 -7.24 -6.53
C THR A 172 -23.98 -5.92 -6.91
N THR A 173 -24.07 -5.65 -8.22
CA THR A 173 -24.77 -4.48 -8.74
C THR A 173 -26.28 -4.66 -8.61
N GLY A 174 -27.01 -3.55 -8.43
CA GLY A 174 -28.47 -3.58 -8.30
C GLY A 174 -29.22 -3.90 -9.60
N ASN A 175 -28.50 -4.27 -10.67
CA ASN A 175 -29.06 -4.38 -12.02
C ASN A 175 -29.61 -5.78 -12.36
N GLY A 176 -29.82 -6.62 -11.34
CA GLY A 176 -30.36 -7.98 -11.50
C GLY A 176 -29.36 -8.97 -12.13
N GLY A 177 -28.07 -8.76 -11.87
CA GLY A 177 -26.97 -9.62 -12.31
C GLY A 177 -26.77 -10.88 -11.47
N PHE A 178 -25.59 -11.49 -11.61
CA PHE A 178 -25.10 -12.57 -10.75
C PHE A 178 -24.27 -11.98 -9.61
N ASP A 179 -24.06 -12.73 -8.53
CA ASP A 179 -23.28 -12.23 -7.40
C ASP A 179 -21.83 -11.92 -7.81
N PHE A 180 -21.29 -10.83 -7.24
CA PHE A 180 -19.95 -10.31 -7.53
C PHE A 180 -19.72 -9.95 -9.01
N ASP A 181 -20.70 -9.30 -9.64
CA ASP A 181 -20.58 -8.72 -10.98
C ASP A 181 -19.92 -7.32 -10.97
N GLY A 182 -19.50 -6.84 -9.80
CA GLY A 182 -18.73 -5.62 -9.63
C GLY A 182 -17.72 -5.70 -8.50
N TYR A 183 -17.00 -4.60 -8.30
CA TYR A 183 -16.15 -4.35 -7.15
C TYR A 183 -16.01 -2.86 -6.81
N VAL A 184 -15.52 -2.61 -5.60
CA VAL A 184 -14.99 -1.34 -5.11
C VAL A 184 -13.47 -1.45 -4.99
N LEU A 185 -12.76 -0.42 -5.41
CA LEU A 185 -11.32 -0.28 -5.25
C LEU A 185 -10.98 1.18 -4.97
N ASN A 186 -10.71 1.50 -3.71
CA ASN A 186 -10.56 2.87 -3.23
C ASN A 186 -9.24 3.01 -2.48
N ALA A 187 -8.57 4.15 -2.63
CA ALA A 187 -7.36 4.42 -1.87
C ALA A 187 -7.55 5.54 -0.85
N TYR A 188 -6.86 5.43 0.27
CA TYR A 188 -6.97 6.37 1.37
C TYR A 188 -5.58 6.70 1.94
N GLN A 189 -5.48 7.87 2.53
CA GLN A 189 -4.37 8.29 3.36
C GLN A 189 -4.77 8.14 4.83
N ASP A 190 -3.84 7.61 5.61
CA ASP A 190 -3.93 7.44 7.06
C ASP A 190 -4.18 8.76 7.79
N ASP A 191 -4.99 8.71 8.85
CA ASP A 191 -5.30 9.87 9.70
C ASP A 191 -4.18 10.23 10.69
N GLY A 192 -3.09 9.44 10.73
CA GLY A 192 -1.91 9.61 11.55
C GLY A 192 -1.79 8.60 12.70
N ASP A 193 -2.76 7.72 12.90
CA ASP A 193 -2.70 6.65 13.92
C ASP A 193 -1.99 5.37 13.43
N GLY A 194 -1.83 5.24 12.12
CA GLY A 194 -1.14 4.17 11.42
C GLY A 194 -1.88 2.83 11.42
N ASP A 195 -3.19 2.82 11.69
CA ASP A 195 -4.08 1.67 11.72
C ASP A 195 -5.32 1.93 10.85
N TRP A 196 -5.81 0.89 10.16
CA TRP A 196 -6.96 1.07 9.28
C TRP A 196 -8.25 1.25 10.09
N GLY A 197 -8.84 2.44 10.04
CA GLY A 197 -10.10 2.81 10.68
C GLY A 197 -11.34 2.70 9.80
N GLY A 198 -11.17 2.41 8.50
CA GLY A 198 -12.26 2.25 7.54
C GLY A 198 -12.51 3.46 6.63
N PRO A 199 -13.37 3.32 5.61
CA PRO A 199 -13.62 4.36 4.60
C PRO A 199 -14.11 5.71 5.15
N ASP A 200 -14.80 5.70 6.30
CA ASP A 200 -15.35 6.90 6.94
C ASP A 200 -14.35 7.59 7.89
N THR A 201 -13.26 6.91 8.23
CA THR A 201 -12.22 7.39 9.14
C THR A 201 -11.03 7.93 8.35
N GLU A 202 -10.61 7.21 7.31
CA GLU A 202 -9.47 7.59 6.49
C GLU A 202 -9.76 8.69 5.48
N THR A 203 -8.73 9.43 5.08
CA THR A 203 -8.87 10.48 4.07
C THR A 203 -8.81 9.88 2.67
N ALA A 204 -9.91 9.93 1.93
CA ALA A 204 -9.95 9.43 0.56
C ALA A 204 -8.99 10.19 -0.38
N ILE A 205 -8.29 9.44 -1.24
CA ILE A 205 -7.47 10.00 -2.32
C ILE A 205 -8.35 10.12 -3.56
N ASP A 206 -8.91 11.31 -3.77
CA ASP A 206 -10.03 11.59 -4.68
C ASP A 206 -9.88 11.05 -6.11
N ASP A 207 -8.67 10.99 -6.64
CA ASP A 207 -8.43 10.64 -8.04
C ASP A 207 -8.17 9.15 -8.29
N ILE A 208 -8.09 8.33 -7.24
CA ILE A 208 -7.98 6.87 -7.32
C ILE A 208 -9.07 6.19 -6.49
N GLN A 209 -10.30 6.60 -6.75
CA GLN A 209 -11.53 5.97 -6.27
C GLN A 209 -12.20 5.23 -7.41
N TRP A 210 -12.63 4.00 -7.17
CA TRP A 210 -13.37 3.22 -8.16
C TRP A 210 -14.47 2.39 -7.51
N THR A 211 -15.67 2.49 -8.07
CA THR A 211 -16.81 1.63 -7.73
C THR A 211 -17.51 1.31 -9.03
N SER A 212 -17.56 0.03 -9.35
CA SER A 212 -18.34 -0.44 -10.50
C SER A 212 -19.80 0.06 -10.44
N PRO A 213 -20.38 0.40 -11.60
CA PRO A 213 -21.65 1.10 -11.69
C PRO A 213 -22.85 0.19 -11.38
#